data_AF-A0A2A5CBP5-F1
#
_entry.id   AF-A0A2A5CBP5-F1
#
_cell.length_a   1.000
_cell.length_b   1.000
_cell.length_c   1.000
_cell.angle_alpha   90.00
_cell.angle_beta   90.00
_cell.angle_gamma   90.00
#
_symmetry.space_group_name_H-M   'P 1'
#
loop_
_entity.id
_entity.type
_entity.pdbx_description
1 polymer ?
#
loop_
_entity_poly.entity_id
_entity_poly.type
_entity_poly.pdbx_seq_one_letter_code
_entity_poly.pdbx_strand_id
1 'polypeptide(L)'
;MQTVKIPFYLILLSALVLLTGCGNNDSRRVVVVPQSSVSVAVGGAGVKGPLVGAVVSLYELDVSQADLQGALLGAGSTGSNAGIQGLTIPDSTSGWVVLVFEVDSDTTDLTTGAAPIFSSLTTVVLAQRVLDGDDIYASPLTTMAVNLARRKADSGSPYSGNSDGTIDEEEFTSALTIAQRQVKSTLGFGLDDTTDIFTTPPLITATTTDSASKSQVAAYRQAIEAVAAIANAVSEAGGGANAQEAFDALTEDLTDGIIDGQSDSGEIASFTAVAATLATIVTQDVTNLTIPGTDISIGDIESVLASETTDTGVETDVTDLESGDVNVDPDPAKIVSDVDGDGVPDVEDAFPEDPTEYLDSDEDGVGDNADVFPNDPNETSDSDQDGVGDNADAFPNDPTEHTDADNDGFGDNEDDLFPNNPGLQMDIDSDGVDDAFDNCVTVSNSNQADTDGDGAGDACDAPELSALIWDSILTTWDNAKWSD
;
A
#
# COMPACT_ATOMS: atom_id res chain seq x y z
N MET A 1 38.18 25.82 -65.32
CA MET A 1 39.53 26.35 -65.04
C MET A 1 39.44 27.17 -63.76
N GLN A 2 40.40 26.94 -62.86
CA GLN A 2 40.66 27.59 -61.57
C GLN A 2 39.77 27.22 -60.36
N THR A 3 40.37 26.33 -59.58
CA THR A 3 40.20 25.94 -58.18
C THR A 3 40.68 27.01 -57.21
N VAL A 4 39.95 27.25 -56.11
CA VAL A 4 40.42 27.86 -54.84
C VAL A 4 39.55 27.29 -53.70
N LYS A 5 40.01 26.23 -53.01
CA LYS A 5 40.70 26.18 -51.69
C LYS A 5 39.89 26.72 -50.48
N ILE A 6 39.39 25.78 -49.67
CA ILE A 6 38.95 25.93 -48.27
C ILE A 6 40.17 25.79 -47.34
N PRO A 7 40.19 26.45 -46.17
CA PRO A 7 40.74 25.77 -44.99
C PRO A 7 39.85 25.82 -43.74
N PHE A 8 39.86 24.65 -43.10
CA PHE A 8 39.46 24.29 -41.74
C PHE A 8 39.99 25.27 -40.66
N TYR A 9 39.18 25.55 -39.64
CA TYR A 9 39.65 26.08 -38.36
C TYR A 9 39.74 24.95 -37.32
N LEU A 10 40.96 24.65 -36.90
CA LEU A 10 41.32 23.78 -35.79
C LEU A 10 41.68 24.71 -34.61
N ILE A 11 40.90 24.70 -33.53
CA ILE A 11 41.27 25.44 -32.31
C ILE A 11 42.02 24.48 -31.39
N LEU A 12 43.32 24.74 -31.27
CA LEU A 12 44.28 23.97 -30.49
C LEU A 12 44.53 24.68 -29.15
N LEU A 13 44.31 23.89 -28.09
CA LEU A 13 44.76 23.98 -26.71
C LEU A 13 46.00 24.88 -26.49
N SER A 14 45.91 25.84 -25.57
CA SER A 14 47.07 26.54 -25.00
C SER A 14 47.29 26.12 -23.54
N ALA A 15 48.33 25.31 -23.34
CA ALA A 15 48.90 25.02 -22.04
C ALA A 15 49.97 26.08 -21.72
N LEU A 16 49.85 26.75 -20.58
CA LEU A 16 50.89 27.59 -20.00
C LEU A 16 51.27 27.03 -18.63
N VAL A 17 52.52 26.57 -18.51
CA VAL A 17 53.16 26.12 -17.27
C VAL A 17 54.41 26.96 -17.04
N LEU A 18 54.54 27.63 -15.89
CA LEU A 18 55.78 27.95 -15.16
C LEU A 18 55.43 28.04 -13.66
N LEU A 19 55.84 27.07 -12.82
CA LEU A 19 57.00 27.09 -11.87
C LEU A 19 56.88 28.20 -10.80
N THR A 20 57.02 28.03 -9.48
CA THR A 20 57.54 26.98 -8.56
C THR A 20 57.14 27.38 -7.14
N GLY A 21 56.65 26.43 -6.34
CA GLY A 21 56.50 26.60 -4.89
C GLY A 21 56.69 25.24 -4.21
N CYS A 22 57.79 25.08 -3.47
CA CYS A 22 58.04 23.91 -2.64
C CYS A 22 57.12 23.95 -1.41
N GLY A 23 56.37 22.87 -1.19
CA GLY A 23 55.60 22.65 0.03
C GLY A 23 55.07 21.22 0.05
N ASN A 24 55.82 20.31 0.68
CA ASN A 24 55.33 18.97 1.01
C ASN A 24 54.27 19.09 2.11
N ASN A 25 53.03 18.65 1.83
CA ASN A 25 52.34 17.64 2.62
C ASN A 25 51.00 17.27 1.94
N ASP A 26 50.73 15.97 1.93
CA ASP A 26 49.65 15.25 1.24
C ASP A 26 48.39 16.05 0.92
N SER A 27 48.16 16.29 -0.37
CA SER A 27 46.85 16.68 -0.88
C SER A 27 46.55 15.77 -2.06
N ARG A 28 45.84 14.67 -1.80
CA ARG A 28 45.15 13.91 -2.85
C ARG A 28 44.32 14.93 -3.62
N ARG A 29 44.76 15.24 -4.84
CA ARG A 29 44.03 16.07 -5.78
C ARG A 29 42.78 15.29 -6.13
N VAL A 30 41.67 15.58 -5.44
CA VAL A 30 40.34 15.14 -5.83
C VAL A 30 40.12 15.74 -7.20
N VAL A 31 40.28 14.92 -8.24
CA VAL A 31 39.77 15.22 -9.55
C VAL A 31 38.26 15.18 -9.37
N VAL A 32 37.64 16.35 -9.17
CA VAL A 32 36.19 16.47 -9.34
C VAL A 32 35.97 16.29 -10.84
N VAL A 33 35.74 15.03 -11.23
CA VAL A 33 35.15 14.71 -12.52
C VAL A 33 33.79 15.38 -12.50
N PRO A 34 33.45 16.27 -13.46
CA PRO A 34 32.06 16.71 -13.57
C PRO A 34 31.23 15.44 -13.79
N GLN A 35 30.42 15.07 -12.81
CA GLN A 35 29.47 13.99 -13.01
C GLN A 35 28.52 14.47 -14.08
N SER A 36 28.54 13.81 -15.24
CA SER A 36 27.45 13.94 -16.19
C SER A 36 26.21 13.46 -15.46
N SER A 37 25.33 14.37 -15.06
CA SER A 37 24.00 14.03 -14.58
C SER A 37 23.27 13.38 -15.75
N VAL A 38 23.12 12.06 -15.71
CA VAL A 38 22.24 11.37 -16.65
C VAL A 38 20.83 11.80 -16.27
N SER A 39 20.04 12.17 -17.27
CA SER A 39 18.67 12.62 -17.08
C SER A 39 17.73 11.77 -17.92
N VAL A 40 16.60 11.37 -17.33
CA VAL A 40 15.56 10.58 -17.99
C VAL A 40 14.43 11.53 -18.42
N ALA A 41 13.88 11.33 -19.62
CA ALA A 41 12.74 12.10 -20.09
C ALA A 41 11.46 11.61 -19.43
N VAL A 42 10.58 12.53 -19.04
CA VAL A 42 9.29 12.21 -18.42
C VAL A 42 8.21 12.17 -19.50
N GLY A 43 7.45 11.08 -19.55
CA GLY A 43 6.31 10.87 -20.46
C GLY A 43 4.95 11.03 -19.78
N GLY A 44 3.88 10.94 -20.56
CA GLY A 44 2.48 11.08 -20.11
C GLY A 44 1.82 12.41 -20.45
N ALA A 45 0.73 12.75 -19.76
CA ALA A 45 -0.13 13.91 -20.07
C ALA A 45 -1.04 14.33 -18.90
N GLY A 46 -1.49 15.59 -18.90
CA GLY A 46 -2.61 16.05 -18.08
C GLY A 46 -3.92 15.79 -18.83
N VAL A 47 -4.89 15.14 -18.19
CA VAL A 47 -6.09 14.64 -18.84
C VAL A 47 -7.33 15.00 -18.02
N LYS A 48 -7.96 16.11 -18.41
CA LYS A 48 -9.39 16.33 -18.19
C LYS A 48 -10.11 16.16 -19.50
N GLY A 49 -9.61 16.81 -20.56
CA GLY A 49 -9.20 16.17 -21.79
C GLY A 49 -7.71 16.41 -22.02
N PRO A 50 -7.07 15.81 -23.04
CA PRO A 50 -5.63 15.91 -23.21
C PRO A 50 -5.20 17.37 -23.29
N LEU A 51 -4.43 17.84 -22.30
CA LEU A 51 -4.04 19.24 -22.21
C LEU A 51 -2.91 19.55 -23.18
N VAL A 52 -3.14 20.47 -24.11
CA VAL A 52 -2.15 20.99 -25.06
C VAL A 52 -1.62 22.33 -24.55
N GLY A 53 -0.29 22.49 -24.51
CA GLY A 53 0.35 23.74 -24.11
C GLY A 53 0.40 24.01 -22.60
N ALA A 54 0.00 23.06 -21.76
CA ALA A 54 0.08 23.19 -20.30
C ALA A 54 1.54 23.26 -19.83
N VAL A 55 1.81 24.04 -18.79
CA VAL A 55 3.11 24.05 -18.12
C VAL A 55 3.19 22.84 -17.20
N VAL A 56 4.29 22.11 -17.24
CA VAL A 56 4.46 20.87 -16.45
C VAL A 56 5.66 21.05 -15.52
N SER A 57 5.44 20.88 -14.23
CA SER A 57 6.49 20.99 -13.20
C SER A 57 6.52 19.72 -12.35
N LEU A 58 7.73 19.21 -12.10
CA LEU A 58 7.96 18.03 -11.26
C LEU A 58 8.78 18.43 -10.04
N TYR A 59 8.26 18.10 -8.86
CA TYR A 59 8.83 18.46 -7.56
C TYR A 59 9.12 17.21 -6.72
N GLU A 60 10.08 17.31 -5.81
CA GLU A 60 10.14 16.41 -4.65
C GLU A 60 8.85 16.54 -3.84
N LEU A 61 8.33 15.43 -3.30
CA LEU A 61 7.21 15.47 -2.37
C LEU A 61 7.65 16.15 -1.07
N ASP A 62 6.92 17.19 -0.65
CA ASP A 62 7.07 17.82 0.66
C ASP A 62 5.70 17.92 1.35
N VAL A 63 5.38 16.92 2.17
CA VAL A 63 4.12 16.83 2.92
C VAL A 63 3.91 17.95 3.95
N SER A 64 4.96 18.72 4.26
CA SER A 64 4.84 19.90 5.13
C SER A 64 4.26 21.13 4.41
N GLN A 65 4.25 21.13 3.06
CA GLN A 65 3.67 22.20 2.26
C GLN A 65 2.22 21.89 1.90
N ALA A 66 1.37 22.93 1.89
CA ALA A 66 -0.05 22.77 1.57
C ALA A 66 -0.30 22.26 0.14
N ASP A 67 0.59 22.58 -0.80
CA ASP A 67 0.56 22.15 -2.19
C ASP A 67 1.41 20.89 -2.45
N LEU A 68 2.04 20.33 -1.42
CA LEU A 68 2.95 19.18 -1.47
C LEU A 68 4.25 19.41 -2.26
N GLN A 69 4.54 20.66 -2.66
CA GLN A 69 5.66 20.97 -3.56
C GLN A 69 6.94 21.28 -2.79
N GLY A 70 7.91 20.36 -2.86
CA GLY A 70 9.27 20.55 -2.35
C GLY A 70 10.20 21.21 -3.36
N ALA A 71 11.42 20.68 -3.51
CA ALA A 71 12.37 21.21 -4.48
C ALA A 71 11.93 20.91 -5.92
N LEU A 72 12.00 21.91 -6.80
CA LEU A 72 11.75 21.73 -8.23
C LEU A 72 12.87 20.87 -8.85
N LEU A 73 12.50 19.70 -9.37
CA LEU A 73 13.41 18.75 -10.02
C LEU A 73 13.51 18.99 -11.54
N GLY A 74 12.42 19.43 -12.16
CA GLY A 74 12.38 19.73 -13.58
C GLY A 74 11.10 20.44 -14.01
N ALA A 75 11.15 21.09 -15.17
CA ALA A 75 9.99 21.72 -15.79
C ALA A 75 9.97 21.48 -17.31
N GLY A 76 8.78 21.47 -17.90
CA GLY A 76 8.51 21.29 -19.32
C GLY A 76 7.13 21.82 -19.69
N SER A 77 6.57 21.33 -20.79
CA SER A 77 5.23 21.67 -21.23
C SER A 77 4.58 20.50 -21.96
N THR A 78 3.27 20.53 -22.19
CA THR A 78 2.63 19.58 -23.11
C THR A 78 2.66 20.11 -24.54
N GLY A 79 2.88 19.20 -25.50
CA GLY A 79 2.96 19.53 -26.92
C GLY A 79 1.62 19.56 -27.64
N SER A 80 1.67 19.64 -28.97
CA SER A 80 0.49 19.62 -29.84
C SER A 80 -0.31 18.31 -29.77
N ASN A 81 0.32 17.23 -29.34
CA ASN A 81 -0.31 15.93 -29.11
C ASN A 81 -0.62 15.69 -27.62
N ALA A 82 -0.62 16.75 -26.81
CA ALA A 82 -0.81 16.75 -25.35
C ALA A 82 0.21 15.97 -24.51
N GLY A 83 1.17 15.27 -25.12
CA GLY A 83 2.25 14.60 -24.40
C GLY A 83 3.26 15.57 -23.79
N ILE A 84 3.85 15.21 -22.64
CA ILE A 84 4.91 15.98 -21.98
C ILE A 84 6.13 16.12 -22.90
N GLN A 85 6.72 17.32 -22.93
CA GLN A 85 7.91 17.66 -23.69
C GLN A 85 8.86 18.53 -22.87
N GLY A 86 10.17 18.30 -23.06
CA GLY A 86 11.22 19.12 -22.45
C GLY A 86 11.42 18.93 -20.96
N LEU A 87 10.64 18.06 -20.30
CA LEU A 87 10.82 17.69 -18.91
C LEU A 87 11.77 16.49 -18.79
N THR A 88 12.79 16.64 -17.95
CA THR A 88 13.72 15.56 -17.60
C THR A 88 14.01 15.57 -16.11
N ILE A 89 14.24 14.40 -15.52
CA ILE A 89 14.64 14.26 -14.11
C ILE A 89 16.04 13.63 -13.99
N PRO A 90 16.82 13.95 -12.94
CA PRO A 90 18.07 13.25 -12.66
C PRO A 90 17.85 11.75 -12.43
N ASP A 91 18.75 10.90 -12.92
CA ASP A 91 18.72 9.44 -12.69
C ASP A 91 18.94 9.05 -11.22
N SER A 92 19.42 9.98 -10.40
CA SER A 92 19.58 9.84 -8.96
C SER A 92 18.33 10.17 -8.14
N THR A 93 17.22 10.55 -8.78
CA THR A 93 15.97 10.90 -8.09
C THR A 93 15.36 9.66 -7.43
N SER A 94 14.89 9.80 -6.19
CA SER A 94 14.29 8.70 -5.41
C SER A 94 13.12 9.22 -4.58
N GLY A 95 12.30 8.31 -4.06
CA GLY A 95 11.12 8.66 -3.27
C GLY A 95 9.94 9.08 -4.14
N TRP A 96 8.94 9.68 -3.53
CA TRP A 96 7.76 10.21 -4.23
C TRP A 96 8.03 11.58 -4.83
N VAL A 97 7.42 11.82 -5.99
CA VAL A 97 7.45 13.10 -6.70
C VAL A 97 6.04 13.56 -7.03
N VAL A 98 5.85 14.88 -7.05
CA VAL A 98 4.59 15.53 -7.41
C VAL A 98 4.71 16.09 -8.81
N LEU A 99 3.78 15.72 -9.69
CA LEU A 99 3.70 16.24 -11.05
C LEU A 99 2.47 17.13 -11.17
N VAL A 100 2.71 18.39 -11.54
CA VAL A 100 1.67 19.43 -11.65
C VAL A 100 1.60 19.93 -13.07
N PHE A 101 0.39 19.90 -13.63
CA PHE A 101 0.05 20.50 -14.92
C PHE A 101 -0.70 21.79 -14.64
N GLU A 102 -0.10 22.94 -14.93
CA GLU A 102 -0.72 24.25 -14.78
C GLU A 102 -1.34 24.69 -16.11
N VAL A 103 -2.58 25.18 -16.02
CA VAL A 103 -3.34 25.73 -17.14
C VAL A 103 -3.14 27.24 -17.18
N ASP A 104 -2.60 27.73 -18.29
CA ASP A 104 -2.45 29.15 -18.57
C ASP A 104 -3.33 29.61 -19.75
N SER A 105 -3.11 30.83 -20.24
CA SER A 105 -3.89 31.39 -21.34
C SER A 105 -3.66 30.71 -22.70
N ASP A 106 -2.56 29.97 -22.85
CA ASP A 106 -2.19 29.28 -24.09
C ASP A 106 -2.59 27.80 -24.04
N THR A 107 -3.03 27.31 -22.88
CA THR A 107 -3.44 25.94 -22.68
C THR A 107 -4.84 25.67 -23.22
N THR A 108 -5.00 24.59 -23.98
CA THR A 108 -6.29 24.13 -24.51
C THR A 108 -6.50 22.65 -24.25
N ASP A 109 -7.75 22.25 -24.11
CA ASP A 109 -8.18 20.86 -24.13
C ASP A 109 -8.24 20.39 -25.60
N LEU A 110 -7.51 19.31 -25.94
CA LEU A 110 -7.38 18.80 -27.31
C LEU A 110 -8.73 18.44 -27.92
N THR A 111 -9.65 17.93 -27.11
CA THR A 111 -10.96 17.41 -27.53
C THR A 111 -11.93 18.53 -27.85
N THR A 112 -11.87 19.60 -27.08
CA THR A 112 -12.79 20.74 -27.23
C THR A 112 -12.21 21.90 -28.05
N GLY A 113 -10.88 22.00 -28.11
CA GLY A 113 -10.16 23.17 -28.63
C GLY A 113 -10.34 24.44 -27.78
N ALA A 114 -10.95 24.33 -26.59
CA ALA A 114 -11.22 25.44 -25.69
C ALA A 114 -10.30 25.40 -24.46
N ALA A 115 -10.32 26.47 -23.66
CA ALA A 115 -9.60 26.50 -22.39
C ALA A 115 -10.18 25.43 -21.44
N PRO A 116 -9.33 24.67 -20.73
CA PRO A 116 -9.80 23.73 -19.70
C PRO A 116 -10.54 24.45 -18.57
N ILE A 117 -11.50 23.76 -17.95
CA ILE A 117 -12.30 24.33 -16.84
C ILE A 117 -11.57 24.30 -15.48
N PHE A 118 -10.50 23.50 -15.36
CA PHE A 118 -9.67 23.40 -14.15
C PHE A 118 -8.36 24.13 -14.38
N SER A 119 -7.86 24.81 -13.34
CA SER A 119 -6.62 25.60 -13.42
C SER A 119 -5.36 24.75 -13.28
N SER A 120 -5.48 23.57 -12.69
CA SER A 120 -4.36 22.65 -12.50
C SER A 120 -4.82 21.22 -12.34
N LEU A 121 -4.00 20.27 -12.80
CA LEU A 121 -4.13 18.85 -12.48
C LEU A 121 -2.87 18.39 -11.77
N THR A 122 -3.04 17.61 -10.69
CA THR A 122 -1.94 17.12 -9.87
C THR A 122 -2.01 15.59 -9.75
N THR A 123 -0.85 14.96 -9.76
CA THR A 123 -0.69 13.54 -9.45
C THR A 123 0.61 13.34 -8.67
N VAL A 124 0.72 12.20 -8.01
CA VAL A 124 1.91 11.78 -7.27
C VAL A 124 2.34 10.40 -7.74
N VAL A 125 3.65 10.20 -7.84
CA VAL A 125 4.21 8.93 -8.32
C VAL A 125 5.57 8.66 -7.70
N LEU A 126 5.92 7.39 -7.55
CA LEU A 126 7.30 7.00 -7.24
C LEU A 126 8.24 7.42 -8.38
N ALA A 127 9.34 8.10 -8.05
CA ALA A 127 10.35 8.50 -9.01
C ALA A 127 10.86 7.32 -9.85
N GLN A 128 10.91 6.11 -9.27
CA GLN A 128 11.34 4.90 -9.97
C GLN A 128 10.50 4.62 -11.22
N ARG A 129 9.17 4.82 -11.19
CA ARG A 129 8.30 4.62 -12.36
C ARG A 129 8.68 5.56 -13.50
N VAL A 130 8.95 6.82 -13.16
CA VAL A 130 9.42 7.82 -14.13
C VAL A 130 10.76 7.42 -14.73
N LEU A 131 11.67 6.89 -13.89
CA LEU A 131 12.99 6.42 -14.32
C LEU A 131 12.93 5.16 -15.20
N ASP A 132 11.93 4.30 -14.96
CA ASP A 132 11.66 3.10 -15.78
C ASP A 132 11.01 3.45 -17.13
N GLY A 133 10.58 4.71 -17.30
CA GLY A 133 10.03 5.25 -18.53
C GLY A 133 8.52 5.10 -18.63
N ASP A 134 7.81 4.90 -17.51
CA ASP A 134 6.35 4.91 -17.48
C ASP A 134 5.81 6.29 -17.86
N ASP A 135 4.72 6.30 -18.63
CA ASP A 135 3.93 7.50 -18.86
C ASP A 135 3.12 7.86 -17.61
N ILE A 136 3.19 9.13 -17.18
CA ILE A 136 2.54 9.62 -15.96
C ILE A 136 1.36 10.53 -16.30
N TYR A 137 0.21 10.25 -15.71
CA TYR A 137 -1.02 10.99 -15.97
C TYR A 137 -1.53 11.71 -14.73
N ALA A 138 -1.95 12.96 -14.92
CA ALA A 138 -2.72 13.70 -13.93
C ALA A 138 -4.13 13.92 -14.45
N SER A 139 -5.13 13.65 -13.61
CA SER A 139 -6.55 13.80 -13.93
C SER A 139 -7.29 14.48 -12.78
N PRO A 140 -8.56 14.89 -12.97
CA PRO A 140 -9.40 15.34 -11.86
C PRO A 140 -9.48 14.31 -10.72
N LEU A 141 -9.56 13.01 -11.04
CA LEU A 141 -9.62 11.95 -10.03
C LEU A 141 -8.30 11.85 -9.24
N THR A 142 -7.14 11.87 -9.89
CA THR A 142 -5.85 11.86 -9.16
C THR A 142 -5.69 13.13 -8.33
N THR A 143 -6.13 14.27 -8.85
CA THR A 143 -6.06 15.56 -8.14
C THR A 143 -6.92 15.52 -6.88
N MET A 144 -8.13 14.96 -6.98
CA MET A 144 -9.04 14.79 -5.85
C MET A 144 -8.46 13.84 -4.81
N ALA A 145 -7.96 12.68 -5.22
CA ALA A 145 -7.35 11.69 -4.33
C ALA A 145 -6.11 12.23 -3.61
N VAL A 146 -5.22 12.97 -4.31
CA VAL A 146 -4.06 13.62 -3.70
C VAL A 146 -4.46 14.67 -2.66
N ASN A 147 -5.45 15.50 -2.99
CA ASN A 147 -5.95 16.53 -2.08
C ASN A 147 -6.66 15.94 -0.86
N LEU A 148 -7.42 14.86 -1.04
CA LEU A 148 -8.10 14.13 0.02
C LEU A 148 -7.08 13.44 0.94
N ALA A 149 -6.12 12.69 0.36
CA ALA A 149 -5.04 12.04 1.10
C ALA A 149 -4.28 13.05 1.97
N ARG A 150 -3.90 14.23 1.42
CA ARG A 150 -3.26 15.28 2.22
C ARG A 150 -4.13 15.73 3.40
N ARG A 151 -5.44 15.89 3.21
CA ARG A 151 -6.35 16.36 4.26
C ARG A 151 -6.55 15.33 5.37
N LYS A 152 -6.47 14.03 5.03
CA LYS A 152 -6.78 12.92 5.93
C LYS A 152 -5.55 12.11 6.38
N ALA A 153 -4.35 12.44 5.90
CA ALA A 153 -3.14 11.67 6.21
C ALA A 153 -2.84 11.54 7.72
N ASP A 154 -3.09 12.59 8.50
CA ASP A 154 -2.92 12.60 9.97
C ASP A 154 -4.18 12.12 10.71
N SER A 155 -5.27 11.81 10.01
CA SER A 155 -6.46 11.24 10.66
C SER A 155 -6.27 9.74 10.93
N GLY A 156 -6.89 9.25 12.01
CA GLY A 156 -6.99 7.82 12.29
C GLY A 156 -7.97 7.12 11.32
N SER A 157 -8.53 5.99 11.77
CA SER A 157 -9.41 5.11 10.96
C SER A 157 -10.36 5.90 10.03
N PRO A 158 -10.39 5.58 8.71
CA PRO A 158 -9.74 4.45 8.02
C PRO A 158 -8.26 4.68 7.76
N TYR A 159 -7.82 5.93 7.91
CA TYR A 159 -6.47 6.35 7.61
C TYR A 159 -5.54 5.84 8.71
N SER A 160 -4.26 5.70 8.36
CA SER A 160 -3.24 5.21 9.28
C SER A 160 -2.53 6.33 10.02
N GLY A 161 -3.11 7.54 10.04
CA GLY A 161 -2.52 8.70 10.69
C GLY A 161 -2.54 8.56 12.21
N ASN A 162 -1.51 9.09 12.85
CA ASN A 162 -1.35 8.98 14.30
C ASN A 162 -2.02 10.13 15.08
N SER A 163 -2.59 11.12 14.37
CA SER A 163 -3.25 12.31 14.93
C SER A 163 -2.35 13.15 15.83
N ASP A 164 -1.06 13.24 15.49
CA ASP A 164 -0.09 14.06 16.21
C ASP A 164 -0.03 15.52 15.73
N GLY A 165 -0.79 15.85 14.68
CA GLY A 165 -0.87 17.19 14.10
C GLY A 165 0.19 17.47 13.03
N THR A 166 0.98 16.46 12.63
CA THR A 166 1.91 16.51 11.52
C THR A 166 1.63 15.38 10.54
N ILE A 167 2.08 15.54 9.29
CA ILE A 167 1.96 14.50 8.27
C ILE A 167 3.38 14.07 7.92
N ASP A 168 3.64 12.77 7.94
CA ASP A 168 4.83 12.18 7.35
C ASP A 168 4.55 11.47 6.01
N GLU A 169 5.61 10.96 5.38
CA GLU A 169 5.52 10.32 4.06
C GLU A 169 4.80 8.96 4.13
N GLU A 170 4.90 8.24 5.23
CA GLU A 170 4.23 6.94 5.43
C GLU A 170 2.72 7.17 5.59
N GLU A 171 2.33 8.12 6.44
CA GLU A 171 0.95 8.54 6.61
C GLU A 171 0.31 9.00 5.30
N PHE A 172 1.00 9.87 4.55
CA PHE A 172 0.50 10.37 3.27
C PHE A 172 0.33 9.26 2.23
N THR A 173 1.29 8.34 2.13
CA THR A 173 1.26 7.29 1.10
C THR A 173 0.25 6.20 1.41
N SER A 174 0.06 5.84 2.68
CA SER A 174 -1.06 5.00 3.12
C SER A 174 -2.40 5.69 2.84
N ALA A 175 -2.51 6.99 3.11
CA ALA A 175 -3.72 7.76 2.85
C ALA A 175 -4.07 7.87 1.36
N LEU A 176 -3.10 7.84 0.43
CA LEU A 176 -3.39 7.81 -1.01
C LEU A 176 -4.20 6.59 -1.43
N THR A 177 -3.93 5.43 -0.83
CA THR A 177 -4.63 4.17 -1.15
C THR A 177 -6.10 4.27 -0.77
N ILE A 178 -6.37 4.78 0.43
CA ILE A 178 -7.72 4.97 0.95
C ILE A 178 -8.46 6.08 0.19
N ALA A 179 -7.79 7.21 -0.04
CA ALA A 179 -8.37 8.34 -0.77
C ALA A 179 -8.76 7.96 -2.20
N GLN A 180 -7.93 7.17 -2.90
CA GLN A 180 -8.30 6.64 -4.22
C GLN A 180 -9.57 5.78 -4.15
N ARG A 181 -9.66 4.88 -3.17
CA ARG A 181 -10.82 4.00 -3.00
C ARG A 181 -12.08 4.83 -2.77
N GLN A 182 -12.01 5.79 -1.86
CA GLN A 182 -13.12 6.68 -1.53
C GLN A 182 -13.57 7.55 -2.72
N VAL A 183 -12.61 8.08 -3.48
CA VAL A 183 -12.91 8.81 -4.72
C VAL A 183 -13.59 7.91 -5.75
N LYS A 184 -13.15 6.65 -5.91
CA LYS A 184 -13.76 5.70 -6.84
C LYS A 184 -15.15 5.26 -6.41
N SER A 185 -15.36 4.96 -5.13
CA SER A 185 -16.65 4.47 -4.62
C SER A 185 -17.74 5.55 -4.75
N THR A 186 -17.37 6.82 -4.57
CA THR A 186 -18.30 7.96 -4.61
C THR A 186 -18.43 8.55 -6.03
N LEU A 187 -17.30 8.88 -6.66
CA LEU A 187 -17.19 9.65 -7.91
C LEU A 187 -16.43 8.88 -9.00
N GLY A 188 -16.31 7.56 -8.89
CA GLY A 188 -15.71 6.70 -9.91
C GLY A 188 -16.69 6.26 -11.00
N PHE A 189 -17.99 6.54 -10.86
CA PHE A 189 -19.01 6.28 -11.89
C PHE A 189 -18.98 4.84 -12.46
N GLY A 190 -18.78 3.85 -11.59
CA GLY A 190 -18.73 2.43 -11.99
C GLY A 190 -17.33 1.90 -12.32
N LEU A 191 -16.27 2.67 -12.03
CA LEU A 191 -14.90 2.17 -12.05
C LEU A 191 -14.75 0.92 -11.17
N ASP A 192 -14.23 -0.15 -11.75
CA ASP A 192 -13.97 -1.39 -11.03
C ASP A 192 -12.76 -1.28 -10.09
N ASP A 193 -12.64 -2.22 -9.15
CA ASP A 193 -11.55 -2.27 -8.17
C ASP A 193 -10.18 -2.49 -8.81
N THR A 194 -10.13 -3.04 -10.02
CA THR A 194 -8.88 -3.30 -10.76
C THR A 194 -8.26 -2.03 -11.36
N THR A 195 -9.03 -0.95 -11.44
CA THR A 195 -8.57 0.34 -11.96
C THR A 195 -7.89 1.14 -10.87
N ASP A 196 -6.58 1.34 -11.02
CA ASP A 196 -5.79 2.22 -10.17
C ASP A 196 -5.62 3.57 -10.91
N ILE A 197 -6.17 4.64 -10.34
CA ILE A 197 -6.22 5.94 -11.03
C ILE A 197 -4.83 6.58 -11.20
N PHE A 198 -3.81 6.11 -10.46
CA PHE A 198 -2.42 6.56 -10.56
C PHE A 198 -1.57 5.75 -11.55
N THR A 199 -2.02 4.56 -11.97
CA THR A 199 -1.27 3.69 -12.88
C THR A 199 -2.00 3.40 -14.19
N THR A 200 -3.33 3.33 -14.19
CA THR A 200 -4.14 3.12 -15.39
C THR A 200 -4.09 4.37 -16.29
N PRO A 201 -3.71 4.25 -17.57
CA PRO A 201 -3.76 5.37 -18.50
C PRO A 201 -5.21 5.81 -18.76
N PRO A 202 -5.52 7.12 -18.73
CA PRO A 202 -6.83 7.64 -19.13
C PRO A 202 -6.97 7.81 -20.65
N LEU A 203 -5.97 7.40 -21.44
CA LEU A 203 -5.95 7.53 -22.91
C LEU A 203 -5.58 6.19 -23.54
N ILE A 204 -5.98 5.98 -24.80
CA ILE A 204 -5.49 4.85 -25.58
C ILE A 204 -3.99 5.02 -25.81
N THR A 205 -3.20 4.03 -25.39
CA THR A 205 -1.76 4.01 -25.58
C THR A 205 -1.35 2.85 -26.47
N ALA A 206 -0.05 2.70 -26.73
CA ALA A 206 0.49 1.55 -27.43
C ALA A 206 0.29 0.22 -26.67
N THR A 207 -0.01 0.25 -25.37
CA THR A 207 -0.25 -0.95 -24.55
C THR A 207 -1.74 -1.33 -24.45
N THR A 208 -2.65 -0.43 -24.83
CA THR A 208 -4.12 -0.66 -24.81
C THR A 208 -4.56 -1.50 -26.02
N THR A 209 -4.22 -2.78 -26.05
CA THR A 209 -4.30 -3.60 -27.28
C THR A 209 -5.57 -4.44 -27.42
N ASP A 210 -6.17 -4.86 -26.32
CA ASP A 210 -7.35 -5.75 -26.32
C ASP A 210 -8.63 -5.01 -25.88
N SER A 211 -9.79 -5.63 -26.05
CA SER A 211 -11.07 -4.97 -25.74
C SER A 211 -11.25 -4.73 -24.24
N ALA A 212 -10.65 -5.54 -23.36
CA ALA A 212 -10.74 -5.37 -21.91
C ALA A 212 -9.97 -4.12 -21.43
N SER A 213 -8.73 -3.95 -21.89
CA SER A 213 -7.94 -2.75 -21.63
C SER A 213 -8.59 -1.49 -22.23
N LYS A 214 -9.21 -1.59 -23.42
CA LYS A 214 -10.00 -0.48 -23.99
C LYS A 214 -11.22 -0.13 -23.14
N SER A 215 -11.96 -1.12 -22.65
CA SER A 215 -13.09 -0.90 -21.72
C SER A 215 -12.64 -0.22 -20.43
N GLN A 216 -11.51 -0.64 -19.85
CA GLN A 216 -10.96 -0.03 -18.64
C GLN A 216 -10.57 1.44 -18.87
N VAL A 217 -9.86 1.73 -19.98
CA VAL A 217 -9.52 3.11 -20.36
C VAL A 217 -10.77 3.94 -20.62
N ALA A 218 -11.78 3.37 -21.28
CA ALA A 218 -13.06 4.05 -21.54
C ALA A 218 -13.80 4.40 -20.25
N ALA A 219 -13.92 3.45 -19.33
CA ALA A 219 -14.54 3.68 -18.03
C ALA A 219 -13.79 4.76 -17.23
N TYR A 220 -12.46 4.72 -17.20
CA TYR A 220 -11.66 5.72 -16.48
C TYR A 220 -11.77 7.11 -17.11
N ARG A 221 -11.70 7.22 -18.44
CA ARG A 221 -11.91 8.48 -19.16
C ARG A 221 -13.31 9.03 -18.91
N GLN A 222 -14.33 8.16 -18.89
CA GLN A 222 -15.72 8.55 -18.63
C GLN A 222 -15.88 9.14 -17.23
N ALA A 223 -15.30 8.50 -16.21
CA ALA A 223 -15.32 8.98 -14.84
C ALA A 223 -14.63 10.35 -14.69
N ILE A 224 -13.50 10.55 -15.39
CA ILE A 224 -12.80 11.85 -15.45
C ILE A 224 -13.72 12.97 -15.97
N GLU A 225 -14.41 12.72 -17.09
CA GLU A 225 -15.31 13.71 -17.68
C GLU A 225 -16.60 13.89 -16.87
N ALA A 226 -17.09 12.83 -16.23
CA ALA A 226 -18.22 12.86 -15.31
C ALA A 226 -17.92 13.78 -14.11
N VAL A 227 -16.76 13.63 -13.45
CA VAL A 227 -16.35 14.55 -12.37
C VAL A 227 -16.28 15.99 -12.88
N ALA A 228 -15.70 16.21 -14.06
CA ALA A 228 -15.61 17.54 -14.66
C ALA A 228 -17.00 18.15 -14.94
N ALA A 229 -17.93 17.36 -15.45
CA ALA A 229 -19.29 17.78 -15.74
C ALA A 229 -20.11 18.05 -14.47
N ILE A 230 -19.95 17.23 -13.43
CA ILE A 230 -20.57 17.45 -12.12
C ILE A 230 -20.06 18.75 -11.49
N ALA A 231 -18.74 18.97 -11.46
CA ALA A 231 -18.18 20.21 -10.95
C ALA A 231 -18.70 21.45 -11.73
N ASN A 232 -18.80 21.34 -13.06
CA ASN A 232 -19.38 22.40 -13.88
C ASN A 232 -20.87 22.63 -13.58
N ALA A 233 -21.66 21.56 -13.44
CA ALA A 233 -23.09 21.64 -13.12
C ALA A 233 -23.34 22.26 -11.73
N VAL A 234 -22.52 21.91 -10.73
CA VAL A 234 -22.57 22.52 -9.40
C VAL A 234 -22.23 24.01 -9.46
N SER A 235 -21.18 24.38 -10.20
CA SER A 235 -20.80 25.77 -10.47
C SER A 235 -21.96 26.57 -11.11
N GLU A 236 -22.61 26.01 -12.13
CA GLU A 236 -23.76 26.64 -12.81
C GLU A 236 -24.98 26.80 -11.90
N ALA A 237 -25.24 25.82 -11.03
CA ALA A 237 -26.33 25.87 -10.06
C ALA A 237 -26.09 26.87 -8.92
N GLY A 238 -24.82 27.07 -8.51
CA GLY A 238 -24.43 27.93 -7.38
C GLY A 238 -24.35 29.43 -7.71
N GLY A 239 -24.35 29.81 -8.99
CA GLY A 239 -24.48 31.20 -9.44
C GLY A 239 -23.29 32.13 -9.13
N GLY A 240 -22.10 31.58 -8.84
CA GLY A 240 -20.93 32.40 -8.50
C GLY A 240 -19.59 31.67 -8.36
N ALA A 241 -19.58 30.38 -8.02
CA ALA A 241 -18.36 29.58 -8.04
C ALA A 241 -17.99 29.23 -9.49
N ASN A 242 -16.70 29.19 -9.81
CA ASN A 242 -16.24 28.58 -11.07
C ASN A 242 -16.06 27.06 -10.91
N ALA A 243 -15.84 26.33 -12.00
CA ALA A 243 -15.73 24.87 -11.97
C ALA A 243 -14.59 24.37 -11.06
N GLN A 244 -13.46 25.08 -10.96
CA GLN A 244 -12.38 24.74 -10.03
C GLN A 244 -12.85 24.88 -8.58
N GLU A 245 -13.50 25.98 -8.23
CA GLU A 245 -14.00 26.20 -6.87
C GLU A 245 -15.07 25.17 -6.47
N ALA A 246 -15.92 24.76 -7.41
CA ALA A 246 -16.88 23.68 -7.20
C ALA A 246 -16.19 22.32 -7.02
N PHE A 247 -15.15 22.02 -7.81
CA PHE A 247 -14.35 20.81 -7.68
C PHE A 247 -13.60 20.74 -6.34
N ASP A 248 -12.99 21.85 -5.92
CA ASP A 248 -12.30 21.95 -4.63
C ASP A 248 -13.28 21.77 -3.47
N ALA A 249 -14.49 22.33 -3.59
CA ALA A 249 -15.56 22.16 -2.62
C ALA A 249 -16.07 20.72 -2.55
N LEU A 250 -16.22 20.02 -3.69
CA LEU A 250 -16.59 18.59 -3.71
C LEU A 250 -15.52 17.72 -3.06
N THR A 251 -14.25 18.08 -3.25
CA THR A 251 -13.12 17.38 -2.60
C THR A 251 -13.11 17.62 -1.09
N GLU A 252 -13.51 18.82 -0.65
CA GLU A 252 -13.67 19.13 0.77
C GLU A 252 -14.89 18.43 1.38
N ASP A 253 -15.97 18.28 0.62
CA ASP A 253 -17.17 17.53 1.02
C ASP A 253 -16.81 16.10 1.36
N LEU A 254 -16.10 15.46 0.43
CA LEU A 254 -15.66 14.08 0.55
C LEU A 254 -14.74 13.81 1.75
N THR A 255 -14.28 14.82 2.49
CA THR A 255 -13.47 14.58 3.70
C THR A 255 -14.22 13.82 4.79
N ASP A 256 -15.55 13.95 4.85
CA ASP A 256 -16.39 13.29 5.85
C ASP A 256 -17.03 11.97 5.37
N GLY A 257 -16.60 11.46 4.22
CA GLY A 257 -17.14 10.22 3.64
C GLY A 257 -18.27 10.44 2.65
N ILE A 258 -18.95 11.58 2.67
CA ILE A 258 -20.24 11.77 2.01
C ILE A 258 -20.20 13.05 1.14
N ILE A 259 -21.09 13.15 0.15
CA ILE A 259 -21.30 14.38 -0.60
C ILE A 259 -22.68 14.95 -0.20
N ASP A 260 -22.69 15.77 0.86
CA ASP A 260 -23.93 16.34 1.42
C ASP A 260 -23.87 17.87 1.64
N GLY A 261 -22.73 18.48 1.33
CA GLY A 261 -22.47 19.90 1.49
C GLY A 261 -21.78 20.26 2.80
N GLN A 262 -21.36 19.27 3.58
CA GLN A 262 -20.62 19.40 4.83
C GLN A 262 -19.23 18.80 4.67
N SER A 263 -18.37 19.03 5.65
CA SER A 263 -17.03 18.46 5.73
C SER A 263 -16.80 18.05 7.17
N ASP A 264 -15.64 17.47 7.47
CA ASP A 264 -15.17 17.24 8.84
C ASP A 264 -15.26 18.50 9.74
N SER A 265 -15.23 19.69 9.13
CA SER A 265 -15.27 20.99 9.81
C SER A 265 -16.64 21.68 9.82
N GLY A 266 -17.65 21.07 9.19
CA GLY A 266 -19.01 21.58 9.05
C GLY A 266 -19.34 22.08 7.63
N GLU A 267 -20.39 22.90 7.52
CA GLU A 267 -20.96 23.37 6.24
C GLU A 267 -19.92 24.06 5.34
N ILE A 268 -19.89 23.64 4.07
CA ILE A 268 -19.01 24.21 3.05
C ILE A 268 -19.67 25.46 2.45
N ALA A 269 -19.02 26.61 2.66
CA ALA A 269 -19.57 27.91 2.25
C ALA A 269 -19.86 28.01 0.74
N SER A 270 -19.10 27.31 -0.10
CA SER A 270 -19.30 27.26 -1.56
C SER A 270 -20.61 26.55 -1.94
N PHE A 271 -21.16 25.71 -1.06
CA PHE A 271 -22.38 24.95 -1.32
C PHE A 271 -23.66 25.54 -0.74
N THR A 272 -23.60 26.65 0.01
CA THR A 272 -24.80 27.28 0.56
C THR A 272 -25.88 27.59 -0.49
N ALA A 273 -25.49 27.91 -1.74
CA ALA A 273 -26.44 28.16 -2.84
C ALA A 273 -27.06 26.88 -3.44
N VAL A 274 -26.37 25.75 -3.32
CA VAL A 274 -26.77 24.45 -3.91
C VAL A 274 -27.13 23.40 -2.88
N ALA A 275 -27.10 23.70 -1.57
CA ALA A 275 -27.30 22.72 -0.50
C ALA A 275 -28.57 21.86 -0.66
N ALA A 276 -29.66 22.45 -1.17
CA ALA A 276 -30.92 21.70 -1.38
C ALA A 276 -30.94 20.83 -2.66
N THR A 277 -29.99 21.03 -3.57
CA THR A 277 -29.93 20.39 -4.89
C THR A 277 -28.64 19.61 -5.12
N LEU A 278 -27.63 19.74 -4.26
CA LEU A 278 -26.30 19.15 -4.44
C LEU A 278 -26.37 17.65 -4.65
N ALA A 279 -27.04 16.93 -3.73
CA ALA A 279 -27.26 15.49 -3.87
C ALA A 279 -27.90 15.12 -5.23
N THR A 280 -28.90 15.88 -5.67
CA THR A 280 -29.55 15.64 -6.98
C THR A 280 -28.62 15.92 -8.16
N ILE A 281 -27.75 16.94 -8.07
CA ILE A 281 -26.79 17.26 -9.11
C ILE A 281 -25.73 16.16 -9.19
N VAL A 282 -25.22 15.69 -8.05
CA VAL A 282 -24.13 14.71 -7.98
C VAL A 282 -24.61 13.33 -8.40
N THR A 283 -25.78 12.88 -7.90
CA THR A 283 -26.32 11.54 -8.21
C THR A 283 -27.14 11.49 -9.51
N GLN A 284 -27.09 12.53 -10.35
CA GLN A 284 -27.78 12.47 -11.64
C GLN A 284 -27.11 11.47 -12.57
N ASP A 285 -27.88 10.92 -13.50
CA ASP A 285 -27.34 10.13 -14.60
C ASP A 285 -26.48 11.03 -15.50
N VAL A 286 -25.17 10.79 -15.45
CA VAL A 286 -24.15 11.61 -16.13
C VAL A 286 -24.17 11.46 -17.64
N THR A 287 -24.83 10.45 -18.20
CA THR A 287 -25.03 10.34 -19.66
C THR A 287 -25.94 11.47 -20.20
N ASN A 288 -26.74 12.11 -19.33
CA ASN A 288 -27.53 13.30 -19.67
C ASN A 288 -26.71 14.60 -19.63
N LEU A 289 -25.47 14.55 -19.16
CA LEU A 289 -24.53 15.68 -19.16
C LEU A 289 -23.64 15.64 -20.40
N THR A 290 -23.07 16.79 -20.72
CA THR A 290 -22.08 16.92 -21.79
C THR A 290 -20.69 17.16 -21.23
N ILE A 291 -19.68 16.75 -21.99
CA ILE A 291 -18.30 17.12 -21.72
C ILE A 291 -18.20 18.65 -21.71
N PRO A 292 -17.76 19.29 -20.60
CA PRO A 292 -17.76 20.74 -20.48
C PRO A 292 -17.03 21.43 -21.64
N GLY A 293 -17.71 22.38 -22.29
CA GLY A 293 -17.20 23.05 -23.49
C GLY A 293 -17.59 22.41 -24.81
N THR A 294 -18.40 21.34 -24.80
CA THR A 294 -18.88 20.64 -26.01
C THR A 294 -20.37 20.30 -25.94
N ASP A 295 -20.90 19.85 -27.07
CA ASP A 295 -22.23 19.21 -27.17
C ASP A 295 -22.14 17.67 -27.12
N ILE A 296 -20.98 17.09 -26.79
CA ILE A 296 -20.74 15.64 -26.76
C ILE A 296 -21.24 15.09 -25.42
N SER A 297 -22.07 14.05 -25.44
CA SER A 297 -22.52 13.37 -24.22
C SER A 297 -21.37 12.61 -23.58
N ILE A 298 -21.37 12.53 -22.25
CA ILE A 298 -20.43 11.67 -21.51
C ILE A 298 -20.64 10.19 -21.84
N GLY A 299 -21.86 9.81 -22.25
CA GLY A 299 -22.15 8.47 -22.74
C GLY A 299 -21.53 8.13 -24.11
N ASP A 300 -20.94 9.11 -24.81
CA ASP A 300 -20.30 8.92 -26.12
C ASP A 300 -18.75 8.90 -26.01
N ILE A 301 -18.20 8.54 -24.85
CA ILE A 301 -16.76 8.68 -24.54
C ILE A 301 -15.85 7.84 -25.44
N GLU A 302 -16.34 6.70 -25.95
CA GLU A 302 -15.59 5.82 -26.85
C GLU A 302 -15.29 6.52 -28.17
N SER A 303 -16.24 7.33 -28.66
CA SER A 303 -16.05 8.12 -29.88
C SER A 303 -15.00 9.22 -29.67
N VAL A 304 -14.96 9.80 -28.47
CA VAL A 304 -13.96 10.78 -28.06
C VAL A 304 -12.57 10.11 -28.01
N LEU A 305 -12.45 8.97 -27.35
CA LEU A 305 -11.20 8.21 -27.27
C LEU A 305 -10.68 7.77 -28.64
N ALA A 306 -11.56 7.32 -29.54
CA ALA A 306 -11.18 6.97 -30.89
C ALA A 306 -10.59 8.17 -31.66
N SER A 307 -11.19 9.36 -31.51
CA SER A 307 -10.65 10.60 -32.09
C SER A 307 -9.33 11.01 -31.45
N GLU A 308 -9.27 11.04 -30.11
CA GLU A 308 -8.09 11.40 -29.32
C GLU A 308 -6.89 10.49 -29.63
N THR A 309 -7.12 9.20 -29.95
CA THR A 309 -6.05 8.26 -30.32
C THR A 309 -5.26 8.76 -31.54
N THR A 310 -5.97 9.29 -32.54
CA THR A 310 -5.33 9.87 -33.73
C THR A 310 -4.63 11.18 -33.40
N ASP A 311 -5.27 12.05 -32.62
CA ASP A 311 -4.75 13.39 -32.30
C ASP A 311 -3.52 13.35 -31.37
N THR A 312 -3.44 12.34 -30.49
CA THR A 312 -2.28 12.06 -29.63
C THR A 312 -1.11 11.39 -30.38
N GLY A 313 -1.36 10.91 -31.61
CA GLY A 313 -0.36 10.29 -32.48
C GLY A 313 -0.10 8.82 -32.15
N VAL A 314 -1.04 8.14 -31.50
CA VAL A 314 -0.98 6.71 -31.18
C VAL A 314 -1.61 5.91 -32.32
N GLU A 315 -0.95 4.84 -32.77
CA GLU A 315 -1.37 4.03 -33.92
C GLU A 315 -2.08 2.72 -33.51
N THR A 316 -2.78 2.75 -32.37
CA THR A 316 -3.50 1.60 -31.83
C THR A 316 -4.83 1.40 -32.57
N ASP A 317 -5.21 0.13 -32.81
CA ASP A 317 -6.49 -0.20 -33.43
C ASP A 317 -7.65 0.08 -32.47
N VAL A 318 -8.52 1.01 -32.85
CA VAL A 318 -9.69 1.45 -32.07
C VAL A 318 -11.01 1.04 -32.72
N THR A 319 -11.00 0.11 -33.67
CA THR A 319 -12.22 -0.34 -34.36
C THR A 319 -13.30 -0.84 -33.39
N ASP A 320 -12.91 -1.48 -32.28
CA ASP A 320 -13.84 -1.92 -31.23
C ASP A 320 -14.61 -0.76 -30.55
N LEU A 321 -13.96 0.42 -30.43
CA LEU A 321 -14.58 1.64 -29.89
C LEU A 321 -15.51 2.28 -30.94
N GLU A 322 -15.07 2.32 -32.20
CA GLU A 322 -15.85 2.89 -33.31
C GLU A 322 -17.10 2.05 -33.67
N SER A 323 -17.02 0.73 -33.50
CA SER A 323 -18.13 -0.20 -33.79
C SER A 323 -19.15 -0.29 -32.65
N GLY A 324 -18.79 0.16 -31.45
CA GLY A 324 -19.56 -0.02 -30.21
C GLY A 324 -19.47 -1.43 -29.63
N ASP A 325 -18.48 -2.24 -30.04
CA ASP A 325 -18.21 -3.54 -29.42
C ASP A 325 -17.66 -3.38 -28.00
N VAL A 326 -16.95 -2.27 -27.75
CA VAL A 326 -16.69 -1.72 -26.42
C VAL A 326 -17.69 -0.61 -26.16
N ASN A 327 -18.41 -0.71 -25.05
CA ASN A 327 -19.36 0.29 -24.58
C ASN A 327 -19.39 0.27 -23.06
N VAL A 328 -19.13 1.41 -22.42
CA VAL A 328 -19.19 1.59 -20.98
C VAL A 328 -20.39 2.46 -20.62
N ASP A 329 -21.17 2.00 -19.66
CA ASP A 329 -22.32 2.73 -19.11
C ASP A 329 -21.93 3.18 -17.70
N PRO A 330 -21.82 4.50 -17.44
CA PRO A 330 -21.38 4.99 -16.15
C PRO A 330 -22.49 4.81 -15.12
N ASP A 331 -22.15 4.29 -13.95
CA ASP A 331 -23.05 4.36 -12.80
C ASP A 331 -23.15 5.84 -12.35
N PRO A 332 -24.32 6.32 -11.88
CA PRO A 332 -24.40 7.60 -11.20
C PRO A 332 -23.45 7.63 -10.00
N ALA A 333 -22.98 8.83 -9.62
CA ALA A 333 -22.24 8.98 -8.38
C ALA A 333 -23.07 8.43 -7.21
N LYS A 334 -22.41 7.70 -6.32
CA LYS A 334 -23.05 7.12 -5.15
C LYS A 334 -22.76 8.05 -3.98
N ILE A 335 -23.82 8.47 -3.28
CA ILE A 335 -23.66 8.98 -1.92
C ILE A 335 -23.58 7.70 -1.07
N VAL A 336 -22.36 7.19 -0.91
CA VAL A 336 -22.15 5.93 -0.21
C VAL A 336 -22.35 6.18 1.28
N SER A 337 -23.09 5.27 1.93
CA SER A 337 -23.26 5.29 3.37
C SER A 337 -22.02 4.67 4.01
N ASP A 338 -21.61 5.23 5.14
CA ASP A 338 -20.51 4.82 5.99
C ASP A 338 -21.05 5.01 7.42
N VAL A 339 -21.64 3.95 7.95
CA VAL A 339 -22.50 4.00 9.13
C VAL A 339 -21.72 4.27 10.41
N ASP A 340 -20.50 3.77 10.51
CA ASP A 340 -19.63 3.95 11.66
C ASP A 340 -18.60 5.07 11.47
N GLY A 341 -18.49 5.65 10.27
CA GLY A 341 -17.66 6.80 9.98
C GLY A 341 -16.19 6.43 9.93
N ASP A 342 -15.90 5.17 9.62
CA ASP A 342 -14.58 4.62 9.50
C ASP A 342 -14.01 4.84 8.09
N GLY A 343 -14.73 5.52 7.19
CA GLY A 343 -14.31 5.91 5.86
C GLY A 343 -14.07 4.76 4.87
N VAL A 344 -14.41 3.52 5.24
CA VAL A 344 -14.70 2.45 4.31
C VAL A 344 -16.22 2.41 4.12
N PRO A 345 -16.73 2.56 2.88
CA PRO A 345 -18.18 2.58 2.71
C PRO A 345 -18.83 1.25 3.09
N ASP A 346 -20.07 1.26 3.62
CA ASP A 346 -20.83 0.08 4.09
C ASP A 346 -20.86 -1.11 3.12
N VAL A 347 -20.69 -0.84 1.81
CA VAL A 347 -20.72 -1.84 0.74
C VAL A 347 -19.37 -2.52 0.49
N GLU A 348 -18.29 -1.91 0.94
CA GLU A 348 -16.89 -2.36 0.85
C GLU A 348 -16.33 -2.73 2.23
N ASP A 349 -17.04 -2.39 3.30
CA ASP A 349 -16.67 -2.66 4.68
C ASP A 349 -17.15 -4.05 5.13
N ALA A 350 -16.21 -4.87 5.63
CA ALA A 350 -16.51 -6.16 6.23
C ALA A 350 -17.27 -6.02 7.57
N PHE A 351 -17.11 -4.90 8.28
CA PHE A 351 -17.74 -4.59 9.56
C PHE A 351 -18.40 -3.19 9.61
N PRO A 352 -19.50 -2.95 8.86
CA PRO A 352 -20.16 -1.63 8.69
C PRO A 352 -20.71 -0.91 9.95
N GLU A 353 -20.53 -1.48 11.14
CA GLU A 353 -20.96 -0.88 12.40
C GLU A 353 -19.80 -0.76 13.41
N ASP A 354 -18.59 -1.21 13.06
CA ASP A 354 -17.39 -1.20 13.91
C ASP A 354 -16.28 -0.36 13.27
N PRO A 355 -16.09 0.90 13.72
CA PRO A 355 -15.14 1.81 13.07
C PRO A 355 -13.67 1.48 13.28
N THR A 356 -13.38 0.34 13.91
CA THR A 356 -12.03 -0.16 14.15
C THR A 356 -11.66 -1.37 13.30
N GLU A 357 -12.59 -1.90 12.51
CA GLU A 357 -12.38 -3.06 11.64
C GLU A 357 -13.01 -2.81 10.28
N TYR A 358 -12.27 -3.03 9.19
CA TYR A 358 -12.79 -2.81 7.83
C TYR A 358 -12.44 -3.91 6.84
N LEU A 359 -11.50 -4.79 7.20
CA LEU A 359 -10.99 -5.86 6.35
C LEU A 359 -11.04 -7.18 7.14
N ASP A 360 -11.43 -8.25 6.46
CA ASP A 360 -11.44 -9.63 6.95
C ASP A 360 -10.84 -10.48 5.82
N SER A 361 -9.52 -10.66 5.89
CA SER A 361 -8.71 -11.20 4.79
C SER A 361 -8.93 -12.70 4.55
N ASP A 362 -9.35 -13.45 5.57
CA ASP A 362 -9.62 -14.89 5.46
C ASP A 362 -11.08 -15.30 5.71
N GLU A 363 -11.97 -14.32 5.92
CA GLU A 363 -13.42 -14.45 6.04
C GLU A 363 -13.86 -15.27 7.27
N ASP A 364 -13.11 -15.18 8.37
CA ASP A 364 -13.41 -15.92 9.59
C ASP A 364 -14.32 -15.16 10.58
N GLY A 365 -14.54 -13.87 10.31
CA GLY A 365 -15.43 -12.99 11.06
C GLY A 365 -14.77 -12.21 12.18
N VAL A 366 -13.44 -12.26 12.33
CA VAL A 366 -12.63 -11.32 13.11
C VAL A 366 -11.88 -10.41 12.14
N GLY A 367 -11.94 -9.09 12.36
CA GLY A 367 -11.27 -8.16 11.47
C GLY A 367 -9.75 -8.20 11.61
N ASP A 368 -9.05 -7.90 10.51
CA ASP A 368 -7.59 -7.96 10.40
C ASP A 368 -6.85 -7.15 11.48
N ASN A 369 -7.47 -6.11 12.08
CA ASN A 369 -6.82 -5.32 13.12
C ASN A 369 -6.84 -6.02 14.49
N ALA A 370 -7.86 -6.84 14.76
CA ALA A 370 -7.98 -7.65 15.96
C ALA A 370 -7.39 -9.06 15.79
N ASP A 371 -7.27 -9.54 14.56
CA ASP A 371 -6.78 -10.88 14.27
C ASP A 371 -5.24 -10.97 14.33
N VAL A 372 -4.73 -11.89 15.16
CA VAL A 372 -3.29 -12.19 15.27
C VAL A 372 -2.78 -12.98 14.05
N PHE A 373 -3.66 -13.73 13.37
CA PHE A 373 -3.37 -14.50 12.16
C PHE A 373 -4.32 -14.15 11.01
N PRO A 374 -4.26 -12.92 10.43
CA PRO A 374 -5.22 -12.41 9.42
C PRO A 374 -5.34 -13.17 8.09
N ASN A 375 -4.71 -14.34 7.95
CA ASN A 375 -4.74 -15.14 6.75
C ASN A 375 -4.96 -16.65 7.05
N ASP A 376 -5.18 -17.02 8.30
CA ASP A 376 -5.56 -18.38 8.70
C ASP A 376 -6.94 -18.39 9.37
N PRO A 377 -8.01 -18.78 8.65
CA PRO A 377 -9.38 -18.67 9.14
C PRO A 377 -9.73 -19.68 10.25
N ASN A 378 -8.73 -20.37 10.79
CA ASN A 378 -8.87 -21.28 11.92
C ASN A 378 -8.17 -20.75 13.17
N GLU A 379 -7.49 -19.59 13.13
CA GLU A 379 -6.74 -19.04 14.25
C GLU A 379 -6.96 -17.53 14.34
N THR A 380 -7.40 -17.03 15.50
CA THR A 380 -7.64 -15.58 15.70
C THR A 380 -6.90 -14.99 16.89
N SER A 381 -6.28 -15.83 17.70
CA SER A 381 -5.70 -15.45 19.00
C SER A 381 -4.45 -16.27 19.28
N ASP A 382 -3.49 -15.64 19.94
CA ASP A 382 -2.25 -16.24 20.44
C ASP A 382 -2.05 -15.70 21.86
N SER A 383 -2.54 -16.45 22.83
CA SER A 383 -2.73 -16.00 24.21
C SER A 383 -1.40 -15.84 24.96
N ASP A 384 -0.35 -16.58 24.58
CA ASP A 384 1.00 -16.48 25.17
C ASP A 384 2.09 -15.94 24.24
N GLN A 385 1.75 -15.67 22.98
CA GLN A 385 2.61 -15.05 21.96
C GLN A 385 3.80 -15.92 21.56
N ASP A 386 3.62 -17.25 21.51
CA ASP A 386 4.63 -18.19 21.05
C ASP A 386 4.66 -18.37 19.51
N GLY A 387 3.63 -17.87 18.83
CA GLY A 387 3.47 -17.90 17.38
C GLY A 387 2.64 -19.09 16.86
N VAL A 388 2.08 -19.92 17.74
CA VAL A 388 1.07 -20.93 17.44
C VAL A 388 -0.29 -20.39 17.91
N GLY A 389 -1.32 -20.48 17.07
CA GLY A 389 -2.65 -19.99 17.46
C GLY A 389 -3.31 -20.87 18.52
N ASP A 390 -4.14 -20.26 19.36
CA ASP A 390 -4.82 -20.88 20.50
C ASP A 390 -5.61 -22.16 20.14
N ASN A 391 -6.07 -22.33 18.89
CA ASN A 391 -6.81 -23.53 18.48
C ASN A 391 -5.87 -24.69 18.09
N ALA A 392 -4.66 -24.40 17.62
CA ALA A 392 -3.62 -25.37 17.29
C ALA A 392 -2.70 -25.67 18.48
N ASP A 393 -2.69 -24.80 19.49
CA ASP A 393 -1.85 -24.90 20.68
C ASP A 393 -2.49 -25.82 21.75
N ALA A 394 -1.75 -26.86 22.17
CA ALA A 394 -2.15 -27.73 23.28
C ALA A 394 -2.06 -27.05 24.65
N PHE A 395 -1.21 -26.02 24.80
CA PHE A 395 -0.99 -25.23 26.00
C PHE A 395 -1.05 -23.71 25.72
N PRO A 396 -2.23 -23.13 25.40
CA PRO A 396 -2.37 -21.73 24.94
C PRO A 396 -1.98 -20.62 25.92
N ASN A 397 -1.39 -20.93 27.07
CA ASN A 397 -0.97 -19.93 28.05
C ASN A 397 0.48 -20.17 28.53
N ASP A 398 1.17 -21.14 27.92
CA ASP A 398 2.55 -21.47 28.20
C ASP A 398 3.41 -21.30 26.94
N PRO A 399 4.14 -20.19 26.81
CA PRO A 399 4.88 -19.87 25.59
C PRO A 399 6.10 -20.78 25.34
N THR A 400 6.30 -21.80 26.18
CA THR A 400 7.36 -22.80 26.01
C THR A 400 6.84 -24.15 25.49
N GLU A 401 5.53 -24.37 25.48
CA GLU A 401 4.91 -25.64 25.14
C GLU A 401 3.74 -25.44 24.18
N HIS A 402 3.70 -26.18 23.07
CA HIS A 402 2.57 -26.12 22.14
C HIS A 402 2.13 -27.47 21.56
N THR A 403 2.91 -28.53 21.80
CA THR A 403 2.61 -29.88 21.32
C THR A 403 2.39 -30.83 22.49
N ASP A 404 1.31 -31.60 22.43
CA ASP A 404 1.03 -32.72 23.35
C ASP A 404 0.66 -33.95 22.50
N ALA A 405 1.68 -34.70 22.06
CA ALA A 405 1.46 -35.74 21.05
C ALA A 405 0.70 -36.96 21.61
N ASP A 406 0.71 -37.19 22.92
CA ASP A 406 0.05 -38.34 23.55
C ASP A 406 -1.14 -38.01 24.46
N ASN A 407 -1.43 -36.71 24.63
CA ASN A 407 -2.55 -36.14 25.36
C ASN A 407 -2.51 -36.45 26.86
N ASP A 408 -1.32 -36.41 27.47
CA ASP A 408 -1.14 -36.64 28.90
C ASP A 408 -1.09 -35.34 29.74
N GLY A 409 -1.02 -34.19 29.06
CA GLY A 409 -1.01 -32.87 29.65
C GLY A 409 0.39 -32.36 30.04
N PHE A 410 1.46 -33.02 29.59
CA PHE A 410 2.83 -32.50 29.55
C PHE A 410 3.20 -32.15 28.10
N GLY A 411 4.03 -31.12 27.94
CA GLY A 411 4.36 -30.62 26.62
C GLY A 411 5.62 -31.28 26.06
N ASP A 412 5.60 -31.58 24.77
CA ASP A 412 6.71 -32.23 24.06
C ASP A 412 7.94 -31.32 23.92
N ASN A 413 7.78 -30.00 24.08
CA ASN A 413 8.77 -29.01 23.65
C ASN A 413 9.86 -28.75 24.70
N GLU A 414 9.59 -28.92 26.00
CA GLU A 414 10.56 -28.66 27.06
C GLU A 414 10.75 -29.85 28.03
N ASP A 415 9.69 -30.47 28.54
CA ASP A 415 9.78 -31.38 29.71
C ASP A 415 9.34 -32.84 29.52
N ASP A 416 8.60 -33.20 28.47
CA ASP A 416 8.23 -34.60 28.23
C ASP A 416 9.35 -35.44 27.57
N LEU A 417 9.92 -36.37 28.35
CA LEU A 417 10.93 -37.32 27.90
C LEU A 417 10.34 -38.53 27.15
N PHE A 418 9.03 -38.71 27.18
CA PHE A 418 8.27 -39.79 26.55
C PHE A 418 7.05 -39.27 25.72
N PRO A 419 7.26 -38.40 24.70
CA PRO A 419 6.23 -37.64 23.95
C PRO A 419 5.25 -38.46 23.10
N ASN A 420 5.16 -39.77 23.32
CA ASN A 420 4.24 -40.66 22.59
C ASN A 420 3.67 -41.74 23.52
N ASN A 421 3.82 -41.59 24.84
CA ASN A 421 3.37 -42.54 25.84
C ASN A 421 2.76 -41.85 27.08
N PRO A 422 1.42 -41.79 27.18
CA PRO A 422 0.71 -40.93 28.14
C PRO A 422 0.70 -41.46 29.58
N GLY A 423 1.61 -42.39 29.89
CA GLY A 423 1.77 -42.98 31.21
C GLY A 423 3.19 -42.85 31.76
N LEU A 424 4.08 -42.13 31.08
CA LEU A 424 5.46 -41.86 31.47
C LEU A 424 5.70 -40.36 31.33
N GLN A 425 6.34 -39.73 32.31
CA GLN A 425 6.47 -38.26 32.40
C GLN A 425 7.88 -37.81 32.76
N MET A 426 8.58 -38.54 33.63
CA MET A 426 9.86 -38.09 34.19
C MET A 426 10.88 -39.23 34.21
N ASP A 427 12.12 -38.92 33.88
CA ASP A 427 13.28 -39.81 33.96
C ASP A 427 14.47 -38.98 34.46
N ILE A 428 14.54 -38.81 35.79
CA ILE A 428 15.44 -37.85 36.45
C ILE A 428 16.92 -38.25 36.29
N ASP A 429 17.24 -39.53 36.06
CA ASP A 429 18.59 -40.01 35.83
C ASP A 429 18.93 -40.34 34.36
N SER A 430 17.94 -40.15 33.48
CA SER A 430 18.04 -40.28 32.02
C SER A 430 18.46 -41.67 31.55
N ASP A 431 18.00 -42.72 32.23
CA ASP A 431 18.32 -44.11 31.90
C ASP A 431 17.31 -44.80 30.97
N GLY A 432 16.21 -44.11 30.63
CA GLY A 432 15.13 -44.58 29.77
C GLY A 432 14.00 -45.31 30.50
N VAL A 433 14.00 -45.32 31.84
CA VAL A 433 12.92 -45.83 32.68
C VAL A 433 12.29 -44.65 33.41
N ASP A 434 10.96 -44.54 33.32
CA ASP A 434 10.24 -43.48 34.04
C ASP A 434 10.37 -43.66 35.56
N ASP A 435 10.50 -42.55 36.29
CA ASP A 435 10.68 -42.46 37.73
C ASP A 435 9.65 -43.29 38.52
N ALA A 436 8.40 -43.43 38.03
CA ALA A 436 7.37 -44.21 38.70
C ALA A 436 7.58 -45.74 38.57
N PHE A 437 8.38 -46.16 37.60
CA PHE A 437 8.73 -47.55 37.32
C PHE A 437 10.20 -47.88 37.61
N ASP A 438 11.00 -46.89 37.99
CA ASP A 438 12.43 -47.03 38.27
C ASP A 438 12.70 -47.45 39.72
N ASN A 439 13.29 -48.64 39.90
CA ASN A 439 13.73 -49.14 41.20
C ASN A 439 15.01 -48.48 41.73
N CYS A 440 15.59 -47.55 40.99
CA CYS A 440 16.74 -46.73 41.37
C CYS A 440 16.68 -45.26 40.96
N VAL A 441 15.49 -44.66 40.77
CA VAL A 441 15.14 -43.26 40.42
C VAL A 441 16.27 -42.25 40.14
N THR A 442 17.27 -42.11 41.00
CA THR A 442 18.37 -41.13 40.85
C THR A 442 19.72 -41.72 40.37
N VAL A 443 19.77 -43.01 40.05
CA VAL A 443 20.98 -43.76 39.69
C VAL A 443 20.70 -44.67 38.50
N SER A 444 21.12 -44.19 37.32
CA SER A 444 20.89 -44.86 36.04
C SER A 444 21.18 -46.36 36.07
N ASN A 445 20.15 -47.15 35.83
CA ASN A 445 20.14 -48.60 35.81
C ASN A 445 19.08 -49.18 34.86
N SER A 446 19.14 -48.85 33.56
CA SER A 446 18.14 -49.23 32.53
C SER A 446 17.74 -50.72 32.46
N ASN A 447 18.50 -51.62 33.11
CA ASN A 447 18.19 -53.05 33.22
C ASN A 447 17.25 -53.41 34.39
N GLN A 448 17.00 -52.49 35.32
CA GLN A 448 16.13 -52.62 36.49
C GLN A 448 16.42 -53.90 37.30
N ALA A 449 17.70 -54.28 37.39
CA ALA A 449 18.11 -55.49 38.10
C ALA A 449 17.87 -55.36 39.61
N ASP A 450 17.20 -56.34 40.21
CA ASP A 450 16.92 -56.46 41.65
C ASP A 450 17.16 -57.93 42.03
N THR A 451 18.34 -58.22 42.59
CA THR A 451 18.81 -59.60 42.80
C THR A 451 18.14 -60.27 44.00
N ASP A 452 17.80 -59.53 45.06
CA ASP A 452 17.22 -60.07 46.29
C ASP A 452 15.71 -59.84 46.42
N GLY A 453 15.11 -59.07 45.51
CA GLY A 453 13.68 -58.92 45.31
C GLY A 453 13.01 -58.01 46.33
N ASP A 454 13.75 -57.07 46.91
CA ASP A 454 13.27 -56.16 47.95
C ASP A 454 12.61 -54.88 47.38
N GLY A 455 12.74 -54.66 46.06
CA GLY A 455 12.20 -53.52 45.33
C GLY A 455 13.18 -52.36 45.12
N ALA A 456 14.40 -52.41 45.67
CA ALA A 456 15.50 -51.51 45.33
C ALA A 456 16.39 -52.16 44.26
N GLY A 457 16.85 -51.39 43.27
CA GLY A 457 17.73 -51.93 42.24
C GLY A 457 19.17 -52.14 42.72
N ASP A 458 19.85 -53.14 42.18
CA ASP A 458 21.24 -53.51 42.50
C ASP A 458 22.22 -52.30 42.38
N ALA A 459 21.87 -51.28 41.59
CA ALA A 459 22.69 -50.09 41.33
C ALA A 459 22.67 -49.06 42.48
N CYS A 460 21.55 -48.97 43.19
CA CYS A 460 21.32 -48.02 44.29
C CYS A 460 21.10 -48.72 45.63
N ASP A 461 21.00 -50.05 45.64
CA ASP A 461 20.87 -50.84 46.85
C ASP A 461 22.18 -50.86 47.65
N ALA A 462 22.06 -50.49 48.92
CA ALA A 462 23.15 -50.55 49.88
C ALA A 462 23.12 -51.93 50.53
N PRO A 463 24.25 -52.65 50.63
CA PRO A 463 24.24 -54.04 51.09
C PRO A 463 23.49 -54.15 52.41
N GLU A 464 22.34 -54.82 52.37
CA GLU A 464 21.51 -55.18 53.51
C GLU A 464 22.46 -55.65 54.63
N LEU A 465 22.60 -54.82 55.67
CA LEU A 465 23.16 -55.26 56.93
C LEU A 465 22.11 -56.19 57.52
N SER A 466 22.04 -57.41 56.98
CA SER A 466 21.22 -58.51 57.47
C SER A 466 21.19 -58.41 58.98
N ALA A 467 20.00 -58.07 59.48
CA ALA A 467 19.81 -57.74 60.88
C ALA A 467 20.43 -58.86 61.72
N LEU A 468 21.55 -58.55 62.37
CA LEU A 468 22.00 -59.26 63.55
C LEU A 468 20.88 -59.07 64.58
N ILE A 469 19.89 -59.96 64.54
CA ILE A 469 18.87 -60.05 65.58
C ILE A 469 19.62 -60.48 66.85
N TRP A 470 19.98 -59.49 67.66
CA TRP A 470 20.24 -59.69 69.08
C TRP A 470 18.89 -59.91 69.77
N ASP A 471 18.41 -61.16 69.79
CA ASP A 471 17.45 -61.56 70.82
C ASP A 471 18.21 -62.06 72.05
N SER A 472 17.90 -61.43 73.18
CA SER A 472 18.66 -61.43 74.42
C SER A 472 18.08 -62.38 75.47
N ILE A 473 17.36 -63.45 75.07
CA ILE A 473 16.53 -64.23 76.01
C ILE A 473 16.96 -65.68 76.28
N LEU A 474 18.08 -66.21 75.76
CA LEU A 474 18.59 -67.51 76.24
C LEU A 474 20.11 -67.52 76.49
N THR A 475 20.46 -67.22 77.74
CA THR A 475 21.72 -67.62 78.35
C THR A 475 21.88 -69.14 78.34
N THR A 476 22.66 -69.69 77.42
CA THR A 476 23.63 -70.74 77.72
C THR A 476 24.80 -70.65 76.77
N TRP A 477 25.97 -70.35 77.32
CA TRP A 477 27.28 -70.63 76.73
C TRP A 477 27.36 -72.10 76.33
N ASP A 478 27.66 -72.41 75.07
CA ASP A 478 28.50 -73.56 74.76
C ASP A 478 29.52 -73.18 73.68
N ASN A 479 30.76 -73.01 74.14
CA ASN A 479 31.94 -72.88 73.29
C ASN A 479 32.24 -74.26 72.72
N ALA A 480 31.97 -74.47 71.43
CA ALA A 480 32.58 -75.58 70.72
C ALA A 480 32.81 -75.26 69.24
N LYS A 481 34.11 -75.07 68.94
CA LYS A 481 34.81 -75.29 67.66
C LYS A 481 34.94 -74.09 66.72
N TRP A 482 35.92 -73.24 67.05
CA TRP A 482 36.90 -72.82 66.05
C TRP A 482 38.19 -73.62 66.26
N SER A 483 38.65 -74.28 65.21
CA SER A 483 40.03 -74.73 65.04
C SER A 483 40.49 -74.23 63.68
N ASP A 484 41.46 -73.31 63.73
CA ASP A 484 42.38 -72.73 62.75
C ASP A 484 41.92 -72.44 61.32
#